data_AF-A0A814WAF7-F1
#
_entry.id   AF-A0A814WAF7-F1
#
_cell.length_a   1.000
_cell.length_b   1.000
_cell.length_c   1.000
_cell.angle_alpha   90.00
_cell.angle_beta   90.00
_cell.angle_gamma   90.00
#
_symmetry.space_group_name_H-M   'P 1'
#
loop_
_entity.id
_entity.type
_entity.pdbx_description
1 polymer ?
#
loop_
_entity_poly.entity_id
_entity_poly.type
_entity_poly.pdbx_seq_one_letter_code
_entity_poly.pdbx_strand_id
1 'polypeptide(L)'
;MFVYPSTWVCDLQPESRYLPLRSRIGCALVFGRGLSLCTVCVRFISDSTVSTTRWIQYATNATIPDSSCPNVGTGNSASLVACQASCDAQPACNGMNFNPTGPSCYLRQCPNYSPATNTYSGYNVWLKIPPASTQWRLYASNATIPDSSCPNVGIGNSTNLVACQASCDAQSACNGMNFNPTGPSCYLRQCSSYSPATYTSSGYSVWIKIS
;
A
#
# COMPACT_ATOMS: atom_id res chain seq x y z
N MET A 1 56.00 39.42 -12.65
CA MET A 1 56.51 38.06 -12.39
C MET A 1 55.45 37.34 -11.58
N PHE A 2 54.85 36.30 -12.16
CA PHE A 2 53.84 35.44 -11.53
C PHE A 2 54.47 34.60 -10.42
N VAL A 3 53.75 34.40 -9.30
CA VAL A 3 53.55 33.08 -8.67
C VAL A 3 52.27 33.13 -7.81
N TYR A 4 51.28 32.29 -8.11
CA TYR A 4 50.24 31.86 -7.15
C TYR A 4 50.55 30.41 -6.77
N PRO A 5 50.39 29.99 -5.49
CA PRO A 5 50.31 28.59 -5.16
C PRO A 5 48.84 28.14 -5.13
N SER A 6 48.53 27.20 -6.02
CA SER A 6 47.32 26.39 -6.08
C SER A 6 47.51 25.09 -5.32
N THR A 7 46.57 24.74 -4.44
CA THR A 7 46.07 23.35 -4.24
C THR A 7 44.85 23.38 -3.31
N TRP A 8 43.64 23.14 -3.86
CA TRP A 8 42.51 22.59 -3.10
C TRP A 8 42.27 21.19 -3.65
N VAL A 9 42.42 20.18 -2.79
CA VAL A 9 42.16 18.77 -3.09
C VAL A 9 40.69 18.50 -2.77
N CYS A 10 39.89 18.17 -3.78
CA CYS A 10 38.59 17.53 -3.56
C CYS A 10 38.81 16.03 -3.43
N ASP A 11 38.83 15.53 -2.20
CA ASP A 11 38.92 14.11 -1.90
C ASP A 11 37.58 13.44 -2.29
N LEU A 12 37.55 12.72 -3.41
CA LEU A 12 36.47 11.80 -3.76
C LEU A 12 36.87 10.42 -3.22
N GLN A 13 36.29 10.03 -2.08
CA GLN A 13 36.40 8.66 -1.61
C GLN A 13 35.65 7.69 -2.55
N PRO A 14 36.25 6.55 -2.94
CA PRO A 14 35.53 5.49 -3.62
C PRO A 14 35.25 4.36 -2.62
N GLU A 15 34.04 4.31 -2.07
CA GLU A 15 33.53 3.05 -1.53
C GLU A 15 32.28 2.63 -2.30
N SER A 16 32.49 1.57 -3.07
CA SER A 16 31.48 0.75 -3.71
C SER A 16 30.50 0.17 -2.69
N ARG A 17 29.21 0.12 -3.05
CA ARG A 17 28.45 -1.15 -3.08
C ARG A 17 27.07 -0.94 -3.73
N TYR A 18 26.82 -1.76 -4.74
CA TYR A 18 25.55 -2.16 -5.35
C TYR A 18 24.27 -1.41 -4.94
N LEU A 19 23.70 -0.62 -5.87
CA LEU A 19 22.27 -0.33 -5.91
C LEU A 19 21.80 -0.28 -7.38
N PRO A 20 20.79 -1.05 -7.79
CA PRO A 20 20.10 -0.82 -9.04
C PRO A 20 18.91 0.10 -8.76
N LEU A 21 18.85 1.30 -9.37
CA LEU A 21 17.61 1.99 -9.70
C LEU A 21 17.93 3.26 -10.49
N ARG A 22 17.17 3.48 -11.56
CA ARG A 22 17.34 4.55 -12.54
C ARG A 22 17.30 5.93 -11.87
N SER A 23 18.45 6.49 -11.55
CA SER A 23 18.61 7.90 -11.17
C SER A 23 18.49 8.76 -12.43
N ARG A 24 17.53 9.70 -12.46
CA ARG A 24 17.56 10.82 -13.40
C ARG A 24 18.23 11.99 -12.69
N ILE A 25 19.40 12.38 -13.17
CA ILE A 25 20.14 13.55 -12.70
C ILE A 25 19.50 14.78 -13.35
N GLY A 26 18.79 15.59 -12.58
CA GLY A 26 18.37 16.93 -12.99
C GLY A 26 19.37 17.95 -12.46
N CYS A 27 20.11 18.63 -13.34
CA CYS A 27 20.95 19.76 -12.97
C CYS A 27 20.10 21.04 -12.98
N ALA A 28 20.02 21.74 -11.84
CA ALA A 28 19.51 23.12 -11.81
C ALA A 28 20.71 24.08 -11.84
N LEU A 29 20.73 24.99 -12.82
CA LEU A 29 21.70 26.09 -12.92
C LEU A 29 21.24 27.25 -12.04
N VAL A 30 21.97 27.55 -10.97
CA VAL A 30 21.79 28.78 -10.18
C VAL A 30 22.77 29.82 -10.71
N PHE A 31 22.25 30.90 -11.29
CA PHE A 31 23.07 32.01 -11.78
C PHE A 31 23.39 32.99 -10.64
N GLY A 32 24.57 32.84 -10.04
CA GLY A 32 25.19 33.86 -9.19
C GLY A 32 26.18 34.70 -10.02
N ARG A 33 26.05 36.03 -10.00
CA ARG A 33 26.99 36.93 -10.67
C ARG A 33 28.34 36.91 -9.95
N GLY A 34 29.31 36.22 -10.53
CA GLY A 34 30.72 36.28 -10.13
C GLY A 34 31.32 34.92 -9.77
N LEU A 35 32.04 34.33 -10.74
CA LEU A 35 33.17 33.41 -10.56
C LEU A 35 33.06 32.33 -9.46
N SER A 36 32.43 31.21 -9.83
CA SER A 36 32.88 29.82 -9.60
C SER A 36 31.62 28.94 -9.65
N LEU A 37 31.50 28.10 -10.69
CA LEU A 37 30.40 27.16 -10.84
C LEU A 37 30.57 26.02 -9.83
N CYS A 38 30.16 26.26 -8.59
CA CYS A 38 29.98 25.17 -7.63
C CYS A 38 28.65 24.49 -7.96
N THR A 39 28.70 23.46 -8.80
CA THR A 39 27.54 22.60 -9.08
C THR A 39 27.19 21.84 -7.81
N VAL A 40 26.27 22.38 -7.02
CA VAL A 40 25.68 21.64 -5.89
C VAL A 40 24.72 20.63 -6.49
N CYS A 41 25.18 19.39 -6.66
CA CYS A 41 24.31 18.26 -6.94
C CYS A 41 23.48 17.97 -5.69
N VAL A 42 22.31 18.62 -5.58
CA VAL A 42 21.32 18.21 -4.59
C VAL A 42 20.78 16.86 -5.06
N ARG A 43 21.16 15.77 -4.38
CA ARG A 43 20.46 14.50 -4.51
C ARG A 43 19.06 14.71 -3.97
N PHE A 44 18.09 14.89 -4.87
CA PHE A 44 16.71 14.58 -4.55
C PHE A 44 16.64 13.06 -4.41
N ILE A 45 16.78 12.57 -3.19
CA ILE A 45 16.24 11.26 -2.85
C ILE A 45 14.73 11.47 -2.93
N SER A 46 14.15 11.22 -4.11
CA SER A 46 12.72 10.95 -4.18
C SER A 46 12.54 9.66 -3.38
N ASP A 47 12.23 9.81 -2.10
CA ASP A 47 11.84 8.69 -1.26
C ASP A 47 10.56 8.12 -1.87
N SER A 48 10.75 7.08 -2.69
CA SER A 48 9.68 6.41 -3.43
C SER A 48 8.88 5.48 -2.52
N THR A 49 8.65 5.85 -1.26
CA THR A 49 7.92 5.01 -0.30
C THR A 49 6.81 5.71 0.47
N VAL A 50 6.46 6.96 0.14
CA VAL A 50 5.17 7.51 0.61
C VAL A 50 4.06 6.81 -0.15
N SER A 51 3.66 5.65 0.35
CA SER A 51 2.53 4.91 -0.17
C SER A 51 1.28 5.74 0.08
N THR A 52 0.73 6.35 -0.96
CA THR A 52 -0.51 7.11 -0.86
C THR A 52 -1.71 6.19 -0.99
N THR A 53 -2.85 6.62 -0.46
CA THR A 53 -4.15 6.03 -0.79
C THR A 53 -4.30 5.90 -2.30
N ARG A 54 -4.84 4.78 -2.78
CA ARG A 54 -5.06 4.53 -4.20
C ARG A 54 -6.39 3.85 -4.47
N TRP A 55 -6.94 4.10 -5.64
CA TRP A 55 -8.13 3.41 -6.12
C TRP A 55 -7.75 2.17 -6.93
N ILE A 56 -8.43 1.06 -6.67
CA ILE A 56 -8.31 -0.17 -7.47
C ILE A 56 -9.67 -0.55 -8.05
N GLN A 57 -9.66 -1.09 -9.27
CA GLN A 57 -10.81 -1.79 -9.80
C GLN A 57 -10.82 -3.20 -9.24
N TYR A 58 -11.77 -3.49 -8.37
CA TYR A 58 -11.86 -4.77 -7.67
C TYR A 58 -12.59 -5.82 -8.51
N ALA A 59 -13.65 -5.44 -9.23
CA ALA A 59 -14.41 -6.33 -10.10
C ALA A 59 -15.09 -5.59 -11.25
N THR A 60 -15.40 -6.31 -12.32
CA THR A 60 -16.14 -5.84 -13.50
C THR A 60 -17.45 -6.59 -13.67
N ASN A 61 -18.47 -5.94 -14.24
CA ASN A 61 -19.83 -6.50 -14.35
C ASN A 61 -20.35 -7.04 -13.02
N ALA A 62 -20.13 -6.25 -11.97
CA ALA A 62 -20.43 -6.62 -10.60
C ALA A 62 -20.86 -5.42 -9.76
N THR A 63 -21.57 -5.71 -8.68
CA THR A 63 -21.90 -4.76 -7.63
C THR A 63 -21.58 -5.35 -6.26
N ILE A 64 -21.22 -4.49 -5.32
CA ILE A 64 -21.21 -4.81 -3.89
C ILE A 64 -22.65 -4.74 -3.37
N PRO A 65 -23.20 -5.81 -2.75
CA PRO A 65 -24.51 -5.79 -2.10
C PRO A 65 -24.45 -5.16 -0.71
N ASP A 66 -25.59 -4.65 -0.22
CA ASP A 66 -25.68 -3.93 1.06
C ASP A 66 -25.30 -4.80 2.26
N SER A 67 -25.52 -6.11 2.15
CA SER A 67 -25.09 -7.11 3.12
C SER A 67 -23.57 -7.23 3.27
N SER A 68 -22.79 -6.89 2.24
CA SER A 68 -21.33 -6.96 2.28
C SER A 68 -20.67 -5.64 2.67
N CYS A 69 -21.19 -4.54 2.12
CA CYS A 69 -20.76 -3.19 2.45
C CYS A 69 -21.98 -2.28 2.41
N PRO A 70 -22.41 -1.68 3.53
CA PRO A 70 -23.54 -0.77 3.54
C PRO A 70 -23.42 0.38 2.52
N ASN A 71 -24.55 0.75 1.94
CA ASN A 71 -24.66 1.95 1.12
C ASN A 71 -24.58 3.19 2.03
N VAL A 72 -23.61 4.08 1.77
CA VAL A 72 -23.43 5.33 2.52
C VAL A 72 -23.80 6.58 1.73
N GLY A 73 -24.44 6.39 0.57
CA GLY A 73 -25.00 7.46 -0.24
C GLY A 73 -24.78 7.27 -1.75
N THR A 74 -25.17 8.29 -2.51
CA THR A 74 -24.89 8.40 -3.94
C THR A 74 -23.84 9.46 -4.20
N GLY A 75 -23.04 9.28 -5.24
CA GLY A 75 -22.02 10.23 -5.67
C GLY A 75 -22.28 10.79 -7.06
N ASN A 76 -21.39 11.65 -7.53
CA ASN A 76 -21.43 12.21 -8.87
C ASN A 76 -21.10 11.13 -9.91
N SER A 77 -22.07 10.82 -10.78
CA SER A 77 -21.95 9.79 -11.81
C SER A 77 -21.45 10.30 -13.16
N ALA A 78 -21.05 11.58 -13.28
CA ALA A 78 -20.59 12.15 -14.56
C ALA A 78 -19.29 11.49 -15.06
N SER A 79 -18.46 10.97 -14.15
CA SER A 79 -17.26 10.21 -14.49
C SER A 79 -16.80 9.36 -13.30
N LEU A 80 -15.90 8.41 -13.55
CA LEU A 80 -15.25 7.64 -12.50
C LEU A 80 -14.54 8.56 -11.49
N VAL A 81 -13.80 9.56 -11.98
CA VAL A 81 -13.05 10.49 -11.12
C VAL A 81 -13.99 11.32 -10.25
N ALA A 82 -15.13 11.75 -10.78
CA ALA A 82 -16.14 12.48 -10.00
C ALA A 82 -16.80 11.59 -8.92
N CYS A 83 -17.03 10.32 -9.24
CA CYS A 83 -17.55 9.33 -8.29
C CYS A 83 -16.53 9.07 -7.17
N GLN A 84 -15.26 8.88 -7.52
CA GLN A 84 -14.14 8.73 -6.57
C GLN A 84 -14.05 9.95 -5.65
N ALA A 85 -14.09 11.16 -6.20
CA ALA A 85 -14.07 12.40 -5.41
C ALA A 85 -15.27 12.50 -4.44
N SER A 86 -16.45 12.00 -4.85
CA SER A 86 -17.62 11.94 -3.97
C SER A 86 -17.42 10.97 -2.80
N CYS A 87 -16.78 9.82 -3.05
CA CYS A 87 -16.38 8.90 -1.99
C CYS A 87 -15.30 9.51 -1.10
N ASP A 88 -14.32 10.21 -1.67
CA ASP A 88 -13.25 10.86 -0.90
C ASP A 88 -13.77 11.94 0.06
N ALA A 89 -14.86 12.62 -0.31
CA ALA A 89 -15.54 13.59 0.54
C ALA A 89 -16.44 12.96 1.62
N GLN A 90 -16.76 11.67 1.51
CA GLN A 90 -17.61 10.95 2.47
C GLN A 90 -16.73 10.11 3.42
N PRO A 91 -16.57 10.47 4.71
CA PRO A 91 -15.60 9.83 5.61
C PRO A 91 -15.76 8.32 5.77
N ALA A 92 -16.99 7.81 5.69
CA ALA A 92 -17.27 6.39 5.80
C ALA A 92 -17.02 5.61 4.49
N CYS A 93 -16.83 6.30 3.37
CA CYS A 93 -16.74 5.67 2.07
C CYS A 93 -15.33 5.17 1.77
N ASN A 94 -15.23 3.90 1.39
CA ASN A 94 -13.99 3.27 0.94
C ASN A 94 -14.21 2.26 -0.20
N GLY A 95 -15.42 2.23 -0.78
CA GLY A 95 -15.76 1.44 -1.95
C GLY A 95 -16.89 2.07 -2.76
N MET A 96 -17.07 1.63 -4.00
CA MET A 96 -18.09 2.19 -4.90
C MET A 96 -18.61 1.14 -5.89
N ASN A 97 -19.90 1.23 -6.22
CA ASN A 97 -20.47 0.65 -7.43
C ASN A 97 -20.62 1.76 -8.47
N PHE A 98 -19.87 1.69 -9.56
CA PHE A 98 -19.86 2.71 -10.62
C PHE A 98 -20.34 2.11 -11.95
N ASN A 99 -21.31 2.75 -12.59
CA ASN A 99 -21.75 2.39 -13.93
C ASN A 99 -21.05 3.31 -14.96
N PRO A 100 -20.11 2.80 -15.77
CA PRO A 100 -19.41 3.63 -16.76
C PRO A 100 -20.27 4.08 -17.94
N THR A 101 -21.42 3.44 -18.18
CA THR A 101 -22.32 3.75 -19.31
C THR A 101 -23.64 4.36 -18.87
N GLY A 102 -23.89 4.50 -17.57
CA GLY A 102 -25.13 4.97 -17.00
C GLY A 102 -24.94 5.95 -15.84
N PRO A 103 -26.00 6.63 -15.38
CA PRO A 103 -25.89 7.72 -14.41
C PRO A 103 -25.89 7.19 -12.97
N SER A 104 -25.00 6.25 -12.62
CA SER A 104 -25.01 5.64 -11.29
C SER A 104 -23.64 5.54 -10.64
N CYS A 105 -23.55 6.10 -9.44
CA CYS A 105 -22.42 6.03 -8.52
C CYS A 105 -22.97 5.81 -7.11
N TYR A 106 -22.81 4.60 -6.57
CA TYR A 106 -23.22 4.27 -5.19
C TYR A 106 -22.00 4.13 -4.31
N LEU A 107 -21.97 4.89 -3.22
CA LEU A 107 -20.88 4.96 -2.26
C LEU A 107 -21.04 3.86 -1.21
N ARG A 108 -19.96 3.15 -0.88
CA ARG A 108 -19.97 1.96 -0.03
C ARG A 108 -18.99 2.10 1.11
N GLN A 109 -19.40 1.59 2.28
CA GLN A 109 -18.51 1.39 3.43
C GLN A 109 -18.23 -0.09 3.58
N CYS A 110 -16.99 -0.49 3.30
CA CYS A 110 -16.49 -1.85 3.34
C CYS A 110 -15.59 -2.05 4.56
N PRO A 111 -16.03 -2.74 5.62
CA PRO A 111 -15.24 -2.94 6.84
C PRO A 111 -13.90 -3.66 6.61
N ASN A 112 -13.82 -4.46 5.55
CA ASN A 112 -12.73 -5.40 5.31
C ASN A 112 -12.00 -5.24 3.97
N TYR A 113 -12.36 -4.24 3.15
CA TYR A 113 -11.80 -4.03 1.80
C TYR A 113 -11.80 -5.29 0.90
N SER A 114 -12.63 -6.28 1.23
CA SER A 114 -12.78 -7.55 0.52
C SER A 114 -14.27 -7.89 0.45
N PRO A 115 -15.07 -7.06 -0.25
CA PRO A 115 -16.50 -7.30 -0.36
C PRO A 115 -16.79 -8.59 -1.12
N ALA A 116 -17.87 -9.25 -0.73
CA ALA A 116 -18.58 -10.13 -1.64
C ALA A 116 -19.19 -9.30 -2.78
N THR A 117 -19.33 -9.89 -3.95
CA THR A 117 -19.89 -9.22 -5.13
C THR A 117 -20.97 -10.06 -5.77
N ASN A 118 -22.01 -9.39 -6.28
CA ASN A 118 -23.01 -10.00 -7.14
C ASN A 118 -22.73 -9.63 -8.60
N THR A 119 -22.88 -10.60 -9.50
CA THR A 119 -22.85 -10.34 -10.94
C THR A 119 -23.95 -9.36 -11.31
N TYR A 120 -23.58 -8.25 -11.94
CA TYR A 120 -24.51 -7.22 -12.40
C TYR A 120 -23.89 -6.47 -13.58
N SER A 121 -24.43 -6.71 -14.78
CA SER A 121 -23.89 -6.16 -16.02
C SER A 121 -23.88 -4.62 -16.02
N GLY A 122 -22.82 -4.03 -16.57
CA GLY A 122 -22.70 -2.58 -16.70
C GLY A 122 -22.25 -1.86 -15.42
N TYR A 123 -21.88 -2.56 -14.35
CA TYR A 123 -21.30 -1.96 -13.15
C TYR A 123 -19.88 -2.47 -12.89
N ASN A 124 -19.05 -1.60 -12.34
CA ASN A 124 -17.71 -1.90 -11.88
C ASN A 124 -17.59 -1.59 -10.39
N VAL A 125 -16.88 -2.44 -9.67
CA VAL A 125 -16.57 -2.26 -8.25
C VAL A 125 -15.20 -1.61 -8.11
N TRP A 126 -15.14 -0.52 -7.36
CA TRP A 126 -13.90 0.19 -7.04
C TRP A 126 -13.70 0.26 -5.54
N LEU A 127 -12.47 0.06 -5.07
CA LEU A 127 -12.11 0.17 -3.65
C LEU A 127 -11.00 1.20 -3.47
N LYS A 128 -11.12 1.99 -2.39
CA LYS A 128 -10.12 2.98 -1.96
C LYS A 128 -9.20 2.31 -0.97
N ILE A 129 -8.05 1.83 -1.44
CA ILE A 129 -7.07 1.14 -0.59
C ILE A 129 -6.21 2.18 0.12
N PRO A 130 -6.07 2.12 1.45
CA PRO A 130 -5.25 3.06 2.19
C PRO A 130 -3.75 2.81 1.92
N PRO A 131 -2.86 3.72 2.35
CA PRO A 131 -1.40 3.56 2.30
C PRO A 131 -0.90 2.17 2.68
N ALA A 132 0.24 1.73 2.14
CA ALA A 132 0.92 0.47 2.47
C ALA A 132 1.16 0.29 3.98
N SER A 133 1.48 1.36 4.69
CA SER A 133 1.60 1.38 6.15
C SER A 133 0.29 1.07 6.90
N THR A 134 -0.84 1.08 6.20
CA THR A 134 -2.20 0.78 6.66
C THR A 134 -2.87 -0.34 5.86
N GLN A 135 -2.14 -1.06 5.01
CA GLN A 135 -2.69 -2.19 4.23
C GLN A 135 -2.98 -3.42 5.11
N TRP A 136 -2.53 -3.42 6.35
CA TRP A 136 -2.73 -4.53 7.27
C TRP A 136 -4.07 -4.41 8.00
N ARG A 137 -4.96 -5.39 7.77
CA ARG A 137 -6.21 -5.51 8.52
C ARG A 137 -6.18 -6.68 9.49
N LEU A 138 -6.76 -6.48 10.67
CA LEU A 138 -7.10 -7.58 11.57
C LEU A 138 -8.22 -8.39 10.92
N TYR A 139 -7.92 -9.61 10.50
CA TYR A 139 -8.89 -10.51 9.89
C TYR A 139 -9.68 -11.28 10.95
N ALA A 140 -8.99 -11.79 11.97
CA ALA A 140 -9.59 -12.55 13.05
C ALA A 140 -8.76 -12.44 14.34
N SER A 141 -9.44 -12.40 15.48
CA SER A 141 -8.84 -12.45 16.82
C SER A 141 -9.00 -13.84 17.42
N ASN A 142 -8.07 -14.25 18.29
CA ASN A 142 -8.02 -15.59 18.87
C ASN A 142 -8.07 -16.69 17.80
N ALA A 143 -7.31 -16.49 16.72
CA ALA A 143 -7.34 -17.35 15.57
C ALA A 143 -5.97 -17.40 14.88
N THR A 144 -5.78 -18.46 14.10
CA THR A 144 -4.64 -18.63 13.20
C THR A 144 -5.10 -19.16 11.85
N ILE A 145 -4.38 -18.79 10.80
CA ILE A 145 -4.50 -19.41 9.48
C ILE A 145 -3.66 -20.70 9.49
N PRO A 146 -4.20 -21.86 9.07
CA PRO A 146 -3.42 -23.08 8.87
C PRO A 146 -2.64 -23.06 7.55
N ASP A 147 -1.57 -23.84 7.47
CA ASP A 147 -0.74 -24.01 6.28
C ASP A 147 -1.55 -24.49 5.07
N SER A 148 -2.62 -25.26 5.30
CA SER A 148 -3.55 -25.71 4.25
C SER A 148 -4.36 -24.59 3.60
N SER A 149 -4.54 -23.45 4.28
CA SER A 149 -5.26 -22.29 3.75
C SER A 149 -4.32 -21.23 3.19
N CYS A 150 -3.24 -20.96 3.92
CA CYS A 150 -2.15 -20.09 3.46
C CYS A 150 -0.81 -20.70 3.89
N PRO A 151 0.01 -21.18 2.94
CA PRO A 151 1.34 -21.71 3.24
C PRO A 151 2.17 -20.78 4.13
N ASN A 152 2.93 -21.38 5.05
CA ASN A 152 3.95 -20.66 5.81
C ASN A 152 5.11 -20.29 4.88
N VAL A 153 5.45 -19.01 4.81
CA VAL A 153 6.57 -18.51 3.99
C VAL A 153 7.74 -18.01 4.85
N GLY A 154 7.61 -18.08 6.18
CA GLY A 154 8.70 -17.79 7.09
C GLY A 154 8.27 -17.39 8.49
N ILE A 155 9.26 -17.05 9.29
CA ILE A 155 9.09 -16.49 10.63
C ILE A 155 9.58 -15.04 10.58
N GLY A 156 8.73 -14.12 11.04
CA GLY A 156 9.04 -12.70 11.10
C GLY A 156 9.47 -12.24 12.49
N ASN A 157 9.74 -10.95 12.62
CA ASN A 157 10.06 -10.32 13.89
C ASN A 157 8.81 -10.23 14.78
N SER A 158 8.85 -10.89 15.94
CA SER A 158 7.73 -10.96 16.88
C SER A 158 7.75 -9.90 17.99
N THR A 159 8.66 -8.93 17.93
CA THR A 159 8.79 -7.86 18.96
C THR A 159 7.47 -7.10 19.15
N ASN A 160 6.79 -6.80 18.06
CA ASN A 160 5.48 -6.17 18.05
C ASN A 160 4.81 -6.38 16.68
N LEU A 161 3.54 -5.99 16.57
CA LEU A 161 2.76 -6.13 15.35
C LEU A 161 3.43 -5.45 14.15
N VAL A 162 3.93 -4.23 14.32
CA VAL A 162 4.55 -3.43 13.25
C VAL A 162 5.81 -4.11 12.72
N ALA A 163 6.64 -4.68 13.61
CA ALA A 163 7.83 -5.43 13.22
C ALA A 163 7.49 -6.72 12.45
N CYS A 164 6.40 -7.38 12.82
CA CYS A 164 5.89 -8.57 12.13
C CYS A 164 5.38 -8.22 10.72
N GLN A 165 4.62 -7.13 10.60
CA GLN A 165 4.15 -6.57 9.32
C GLN A 165 5.32 -6.23 8.41
N ALA A 166 6.32 -5.50 8.92
CA ALA A 166 7.52 -5.15 8.15
C ALA A 166 8.28 -6.39 7.67
N SER A 167 8.32 -7.46 8.48
CA SER A 167 8.95 -8.73 8.08
C SER A 167 8.19 -9.39 6.92
N CYS A 168 6.86 -9.34 6.95
CA CYS A 168 6.04 -9.79 5.82
C CYS A 168 6.24 -8.91 4.58
N ASP A 169 6.26 -7.59 4.73
CA ASP A 169 6.40 -6.64 3.63
C ASP A 169 7.74 -6.78 2.89
N ALA A 170 8.78 -7.23 3.59
CA ALA A 170 10.08 -7.57 3.00
C ALA A 170 10.06 -8.88 2.19
N GLN A 171 9.04 -9.72 2.34
CA GLN A 171 8.87 -10.96 1.60
C GLN A 171 7.82 -10.81 0.51
N SER A 172 8.23 -10.90 -0.76
CA SER A 172 7.34 -10.72 -1.92
C SER A 172 6.15 -11.69 -1.97
N ALA A 173 6.30 -12.90 -1.39
CA ALA A 173 5.26 -13.91 -1.32
C ALA A 173 4.27 -13.69 -0.17
N CYS A 174 4.61 -12.83 0.80
CA CYS A 174 3.85 -12.69 2.03
C CYS A 174 2.75 -11.64 1.90
N ASN A 175 1.52 -12.03 2.25
CA ASN A 175 0.35 -11.16 2.28
C ASN A 175 -0.58 -11.47 3.46
N GLY A 176 -0.11 -12.26 4.43
CA GLY A 176 -0.83 -12.57 5.66
C GLY A 176 0.13 -12.91 6.79
N MET A 177 -0.36 -12.91 8.02
CA MET A 177 0.43 -13.32 9.17
C MET A 177 -0.43 -13.82 10.34
N ASN A 178 0.12 -14.77 11.09
CA ASN A 178 -0.35 -15.12 12.43
C ASN A 178 0.58 -14.45 13.45
N PHE A 179 0.06 -13.49 14.20
CA PHE A 179 0.81 -12.72 15.19
C PHE A 179 0.29 -13.00 16.59
N ASN A 180 1.18 -13.39 17.50
CA ASN A 180 0.88 -13.55 18.91
C ASN A 180 1.65 -12.48 19.71
N PRO A 181 0.97 -11.52 20.37
CA PRO A 181 1.63 -10.50 21.18
C PRO A 181 2.14 -11.01 22.53
N THR A 182 1.68 -12.17 23.02
CA THR A 182 2.03 -12.70 24.36
C THR A 182 3.05 -13.84 24.30
N GLY A 183 2.99 -14.69 23.28
CA GLY A 183 4.02 -15.65 22.93
C GLY A 183 4.78 -15.12 21.72
N PRO A 184 6.11 -15.00 21.72
CA PRO A 184 6.89 -14.23 20.75
C PRO A 184 6.92 -14.86 19.34
N SER A 185 5.76 -14.94 18.69
CA SER A 185 5.57 -15.65 17.43
C SER A 185 4.94 -14.75 16.37
N CYS A 186 5.61 -14.68 15.23
CA CYS A 186 5.16 -14.04 14.00
C CYS A 186 5.36 -15.03 12.85
N TYR A 187 4.29 -15.64 12.37
CA TYR A 187 4.35 -16.55 11.22
C TYR A 187 3.85 -15.85 9.97
N LEU A 188 4.67 -15.80 8.94
CA LEU A 188 4.40 -15.13 7.68
C LEU A 188 3.64 -16.09 6.76
N ARG A 189 2.58 -15.60 6.12
CA ARG A 189 1.64 -16.39 5.34
C ARG A 189 1.55 -15.89 3.90
N GLN A 190 1.46 -16.82 2.97
CA GLN A 190 1.08 -16.56 1.58
C GLN A 190 -0.32 -17.08 1.33
N CYS A 191 -1.27 -16.18 1.14
CA CYS A 191 -2.67 -16.48 0.90
C CYS A 191 -3.01 -16.27 -0.57
N SER A 192 -3.74 -17.21 -1.17
CA SER A 192 -4.31 -17.06 -2.52
C SER A 192 -5.60 -16.24 -2.52
N SER A 193 -6.25 -16.09 -1.36
CA SER A 193 -7.47 -15.31 -1.17
C SER A 193 -7.34 -14.36 0.02
N TYR A 194 -8.10 -13.26 -0.01
CA TYR A 194 -8.18 -12.33 1.13
C TYR A 194 -9.09 -12.84 2.25
N SER A 195 -9.72 -14.00 2.10
CA SER A 195 -10.67 -14.57 3.07
C SER A 195 -10.27 -16.01 3.42
N PRO A 196 -9.10 -16.23 4.04
CA PRO A 196 -8.64 -17.58 4.36
C PRO A 196 -9.50 -18.22 5.45
N ALA A 197 -9.56 -19.55 5.45
CA ALA A 197 -10.11 -20.27 6.58
C ALA A 197 -9.19 -20.12 7.81
N THR A 198 -9.79 -20.11 8.99
CA THR A 198 -9.10 -19.95 10.27
C THR A 198 -9.60 -20.99 11.26
N TYR A 199 -8.76 -21.33 12.25
CA TYR A 199 -9.18 -22.09 13.42
C TYR A 199 -8.88 -21.30 14.70
N THR A 200 -9.65 -21.57 15.75
CA THR A 200 -9.51 -20.91 17.05
C THR A 200 -8.15 -21.23 17.66
N SER A 201 -7.42 -20.19 18.03
CA SER A 201 -6.13 -20.29 18.73
C SER A 201 -5.97 -19.08 19.64
N SER A 202 -6.10 -19.31 20.95
CA SER A 202 -6.07 -18.23 21.93
C SER A 202 -4.72 -17.49 21.90
N GLY A 203 -4.77 -16.17 21.98
CA GLY A 203 -3.58 -15.32 21.97
C GLY A 203 -3.02 -15.01 20.59
N TYR A 204 -3.50 -15.63 19.52
CA TYR A 204 -3.12 -15.25 18.16
C TYR A 204 -4.12 -14.29 17.53
N SER A 205 -3.61 -13.45 16.63
CA SER A 205 -4.37 -12.59 15.74
C SER A 205 -3.93 -12.84 14.30
N VAL A 206 -4.90 -12.90 13.40
CA VAL A 206 -4.67 -13.04 11.97
C VAL A 206 -4.72 -11.66 11.34
N TRP A 207 -3.69 -11.32 10.58
CA TRP A 207 -3.66 -10.09 9.80
C TRP A 207 -3.43 -10.41 8.34
N ILE A 208 -4.16 -9.73 7.46
CA ILE A 208 -4.05 -9.89 6.00
C ILE A 208 -3.72 -8.54 5.39
N LYS A 209 -2.84 -8.55 4.40
CA LYS A 209 -2.52 -7.37 3.61
C LYS A 209 -3.58 -7.17 2.54
N ILE A 210 -4.20 -6.00 2.53
CA ILE A 210 -5.15 -5.55 1.53
C ILE A 210 -4.31 -5.01 0.36
N SER A 211 -4.28 -5.72 -0.76
CA SER A 211 -3.53 -5.27 -1.95
C SER A 211 -4.20 -4.09 -2.63
#